data_AF-A0A6L4WRV4-F1
#
_entry.id   AF-A0A6L4WRV4-F1
#
_cell.length_a   1.000
_cell.length_b   1.000
_cell.length_c   1.000
_cell.angle_alpha   90.00
_cell.angle_beta   90.00
_cell.angle_gamma   90.00
#
_symmetry.space_group_name_H-M   'P 1'
#
loop_
_entity.id
_entity.type
_entity.pdbx_description
1 polymer ?
#
loop_
_entity_poly.entity_id
_entity_poly.type
_entity_poly.pdbx_seq_one_letter_code
_entity_poly.pdbx_strand_id
1 'polypeptide(L)'
;MENIKEELKNVIVDVMLPESEGYLEDLNTAIKDETASADDLVAKKDIEAFISELKTIIEVVEEDKLSDEEAENIYEKIITMLNEHEDEEH
;
A
#
# COMPACT_ATOMS: atom_id res chain seq x y z
N MET A 1 15.94 11.05 17.22
CA MET A 1 15.92 9.67 16.72
C MET A 1 14.66 9.60 15.91
N GLU A 2 14.79 9.64 14.60
CA GLU A 2 13.67 9.26 13.72
C GLU A 2 13.30 7.83 14.08
N ASN A 3 12.01 7.61 14.35
CA ASN A 3 11.49 6.29 14.65
C ASN A 3 11.11 5.68 13.31
N ILE A 4 11.99 4.87 12.75
CA ILE A 4 11.79 4.24 11.43
C ILE A 4 10.45 3.50 11.32
N LYS A 5 9.95 2.95 12.44
CA LYS A 5 8.62 2.33 12.51
C LYS A 5 7.49 3.34 12.32
N GLU A 6 7.65 4.54 12.87
CA GLU A 6 6.70 5.64 12.72
C GLU A 6 6.72 6.18 11.29
N GLU A 7 7.90 6.30 10.67
CA GLU A 7 8.03 6.70 9.26
C GLU A 7 7.39 5.67 8.31
N LEU A 8 7.68 4.38 8.52
CA LEU A 8 7.04 3.28 7.79
C LEU A 8 5.52 3.35 7.89
N LYS A 9 5.00 3.51 9.11
CA LYS A 9 3.56 3.62 9.34
C LYS A 9 2.97 4.84 8.63
N ASN A 10 3.61 6.00 8.72
CA ASN A 10 3.11 7.24 8.13
C ASN A 10 3.05 7.13 6.61
N VAL A 11 4.08 6.59 5.95
CA VAL A 11 4.07 6.35 4.50
C VAL A 11 2.91 5.42 4.09
N ILE A 12 2.68 4.36 4.85
CA ILE A 12 1.57 3.44 4.54
C ILE A 12 0.21 4.14 4.73
N VAL A 13 0.02 4.85 5.84
CA VAL A 13 -1.28 5.46 6.20
C VAL A 13 -1.60 6.70 5.37
N ASP A 14 -0.60 7.52 5.04
CA ASP A 14 -0.80 8.81 4.39
C ASP A 14 -0.74 8.73 2.86
N VAL A 15 -0.06 7.72 2.31
CA VAL A 15 0.16 7.58 0.85
C VAL A 15 -0.44 6.27 0.33
N MET A 16 0.16 5.13 0.70
CA MET A 16 -0.12 3.86 0.02
C MET A 16 -1.55 3.36 0.23
N LEU A 17 -2.05 3.46 1.47
CA LEU A 17 -3.36 2.95 1.82
C LEU A 17 -4.48 3.80 1.18
N PRO A 18 -4.46 5.14 1.25
CA PRO A 18 -5.41 5.97 0.51
C PRO A 18 -5.41 5.73 -1.00
N GLU A 19 -4.23 5.61 -1.63
CA GLU A 19 -4.12 5.37 -3.06
C GLU A 19 -4.69 4.00 -3.46
N SER A 20 -4.37 2.96 -2.68
CA SER A 20 -4.87 1.61 -2.91
C SER A 20 -6.38 1.52 -2.70
N GLU A 21 -6.92 2.17 -1.66
CA GLU A 21 -8.35 2.22 -1.38
C GLU A 21 -9.10 3.02 -2.47
N GLY A 22 -8.50 4.09 -3.00
CA GLY A 22 -9.02 4.84 -4.14
C GLY A 22 -9.10 4.00 -5.42
N TYR A 23 -8.02 3.28 -5.76
CA TYR A 23 -8.03 2.39 -6.92
C TYR A 23 -9.05 1.24 -6.77
N LEU A 24 -9.20 0.69 -5.55
CA LEU A 24 -10.24 -0.30 -5.27
C LEU A 24 -11.65 0.28 -5.44
N GLU A 25 -11.88 1.54 -5.06
CA GLU A 25 -13.17 2.23 -5.28
C GLU A 25 -13.48 2.39 -6.78
N ASP A 26 -12.49 2.77 -7.58
CA ASP A 26 -12.62 2.88 -9.04
C ASP A 26 -12.99 1.53 -9.68
N LEU A 27 -12.30 0.46 -9.28
CA LEU A 27 -12.59 -0.90 -9.73
C LEU A 27 -14.01 -1.34 -9.33
N ASN A 28 -14.42 -1.06 -8.09
CA ASN A 28 -15.77 -1.37 -7.62
C ASN A 28 -16.84 -0.59 -8.40
N THR A 29 -16.55 0.66 -8.77
CA THR A 29 -17.43 1.48 -9.61
C THR A 29 -17.55 0.89 -11.01
N ALA A 30 -16.44 0.51 -11.65
CA ALA A 30 -16.46 -0.13 -12.96
C ALA A 30 -17.23 -1.47 -12.96
N ILE A 31 -17.12 -2.26 -11.88
CA ILE A 31 -17.87 -3.51 -11.72
C ILE A 31 -19.37 -3.22 -11.59
N LYS A 32 -19.72 -2.23 -10.76
CA LYS A 32 -21.11 -1.83 -10.54
C LYS A 32 -21.77 -1.30 -11.81
N ASP A 33 -21.03 -0.57 -12.63
CA ASP A 33 -21.49 0.02 -13.88
C ASP A 33 -21.44 -0.98 -15.06
N GLU A 34 -21.06 -2.23 -14.80
CA GLU A 34 -20.89 -3.30 -15.79
C GLU A 34 -19.87 -2.95 -16.90
N THR A 35 -18.93 -2.04 -16.62
CA THR A 35 -17.87 -1.62 -17.54
C THR A 35 -16.52 -2.28 -17.25
N ALA A 36 -16.40 -3.04 -16.16
CA ALA A 36 -15.18 -3.75 -15.80
C ALA A 36 -14.83 -4.87 -16.80
N SER A 37 -13.55 -4.95 -17.13
CA SER A 37 -12.93 -6.03 -17.89
C SER A 37 -12.59 -7.23 -17.00
N ALA A 38 -12.16 -8.33 -17.60
CA ALA A 38 -11.65 -9.48 -16.84
C ALA A 38 -10.37 -9.13 -16.06
N ASP A 39 -9.55 -8.23 -16.60
CA ASP A 39 -8.32 -7.78 -15.96
C ASP A 39 -8.62 -6.93 -14.72
N ASP A 40 -9.67 -6.08 -14.78
CA ASP A 40 -10.13 -5.29 -13.62
C ASP A 40 -10.59 -6.18 -12.47
N LEU A 41 -11.21 -7.33 -12.76
CA LEU A 41 -11.61 -8.31 -11.74
C LEU A 41 -10.41 -9.00 -11.07
N VAL A 42 -9.30 -9.15 -11.81
CA VAL A 42 -8.04 -9.68 -11.27
C VAL A 42 -7.36 -8.60 -10.43
N ALA A 43 -7.20 -7.40 -10.99
CA ALA A 43 -6.63 -6.25 -10.30
C ALA A 43 -7.35 -5.94 -8.97
N LYS A 44 -8.68 -6.11 -8.93
CA LYS A 44 -9.46 -5.97 -7.69
C LYS A 44 -8.99 -6.93 -6.59
N LYS A 45 -8.75 -8.20 -6.92
CA LYS A 45 -8.30 -9.20 -5.94
C LYS A 45 -6.89 -8.89 -5.46
N ASP A 46 -6.04 -8.45 -6.38
CA ASP A 46 -4.65 -8.13 -6.08
C ASP A 46 -4.57 -6.90 -5.17
N ILE A 47 -5.37 -5.85 -5.43
CA ILE A 47 -5.39 -4.66 -4.58
C ILE A 47 -6.05 -4.94 -3.20
N GLU A 48 -7.07 -5.80 -3.14
CA GLU A 48 -7.65 -6.24 -1.86
C GLU A 48 -6.62 -7.00 -1.00
N ALA A 49 -5.82 -7.87 -1.62
CA ALA A 49 -4.72 -8.56 -0.94
C ALA A 49 -3.65 -7.57 -0.47
N PHE A 50 -3.26 -6.64 -1.34
CA PHE A 50 -2.27 -5.61 -1.02
C PHE A 50 -2.70 -4.73 0.16
N ILE A 51 -3.94 -4.22 0.16
CA ILE A 51 -4.49 -3.45 1.28
C ILE A 51 -4.46 -4.25 2.59
N SER A 52 -4.77 -5.54 2.53
CA SER A 52 -4.69 -6.41 3.71
C SER A 52 -3.26 -6.56 4.23
N GLU A 53 -2.27 -6.64 3.34
CA GLU A 53 -0.85 -6.70 3.70
C GLU A 53 -0.39 -5.39 4.34
N LEU A 54 -0.78 -4.22 3.79
CA LEU A 54 -0.50 -2.91 4.38
C LEU A 54 -1.06 -2.79 5.80
N LYS A 55 -2.32 -3.22 6.02
CA LYS A 55 -2.95 -3.23 7.35
C LYS A 55 -2.21 -4.16 8.32
N THR A 56 -1.73 -5.30 7.84
CA THR A 56 -0.93 -6.23 8.64
C THR A 56 0.40 -5.60 9.06
N ILE A 57 1.07 -4.85 8.17
CA ILE A 57 2.31 -4.14 8.49
C ILE A 57 2.07 -3.07 9.58
N ILE A 58 0.97 -2.32 9.49
CA ILE A 58 0.59 -1.35 10.52
C ILE A 58 0.39 -2.04 11.87
N GLU A 59 -0.34 -3.16 11.90
CA GLU A 59 -0.60 -3.92 13.14
C GLU A 59 0.71 -4.40 13.79
N VAL A 60 1.64 -4.99 13.03
CA VAL A 60 2.90 -5.47 13.60
C VAL A 60 3.82 -4.35 14.08
N VAL A 61 3.73 -3.17 13.45
CA VAL A 61 4.42 -1.94 13.92
C VAL A 61 3.81 -1.46 15.23
N GLU A 62 2.48 -1.38 15.33
CA GLU A 62 1.79 -0.93 16.55
C GLU A 62 1.96 -1.89 17.73
N GLU A 63 2.02 -3.19 17.47
CA GLU A 63 2.27 -4.21 18.48
C GLU A 63 3.75 -4.35 18.88
N ASP A 64 4.63 -3.51 18.34
CA ASP A 64 6.09 -3.57 18.52
C ASP A 64 6.68 -4.97 18.23
N LYS A 65 6.07 -5.68 17.27
CA LYS A 65 6.48 -7.02 16.83
C LYS A 65 7.48 -6.99 15.69
N LEU A 66 7.80 -5.79 15.19
CA LEU A 66 8.79 -5.55 14.14
C LEU A 66 10.07 -4.99 14.77
N SER A 67 11.23 -5.55 14.43
CA SER A 67 12.51 -4.92 14.81
C SER A 67 12.78 -3.66 13.98
N ASP A 68 13.65 -2.78 14.46
CA ASP A 68 14.04 -1.56 13.74
C ASP A 68 14.68 -1.88 12.37
N GLU A 69 15.48 -2.96 12.29
CA GLU A 69 16.11 -3.43 11.05
C GLU A 69 15.06 -3.96 10.05
N GLU A 70 14.05 -4.69 10.53
CA GLU A 70 12.95 -5.15 9.68
C GLU A 70 12.10 -3.97 9.18
N ALA A 71 11.86 -2.97 10.03
CA ALA A 71 11.15 -1.75 9.67
C ALA A 71 11.90 -0.97 8.58
N GLU A 72 13.21 -0.79 8.74
CA GLU A 72 14.08 -0.11 7.78
C GLU A 72 14.05 -0.82 6.42
N ASN A 73 14.21 -2.14 6.40
CA ASN A 73 14.17 -2.92 5.17
C ASN A 73 12.82 -2.82 4.42
N ILE A 74 11.70 -2.76 5.15
CA ILE A 74 10.37 -2.60 4.53
C ILE A 74 10.21 -1.16 4.02
N TYR A 75 10.61 -0.18 4.83
CA TYR A 75 10.55 1.23 4.48
C TYR A 75 11.36 1.55 3.21
N GLU A 76 12.62 1.10 3.14
CA GLU A 76 13.47 1.32 1.97
C GLU A 76 12.87 0.73 0.69
N LYS A 77 12.24 -0.45 0.77
CA LYS A 77 11.56 -1.07 -0.37
C LYS A 77 10.38 -0.22 -0.83
N ILE A 78 9.56 0.26 0.11
CA ILE A 78 8.40 1.08 -0.21
C ILE A 78 8.85 2.40 -0.84
N ILE A 79 9.81 3.10 -0.24
CA ILE A 79 10.34 4.36 -0.78
C ILE A 79 10.95 4.14 -2.16
N THR A 80 11.69 3.04 -2.38
CA THR A 80 12.23 2.71 -3.71
C THR A 80 11.11 2.54 -4.72
N MET A 81 10.05 1.79 -4.39
CA MET A 81 8.89 1.61 -5.28
C MET A 81 8.17 2.93 -5.57
N LEU A 82 8.00 3.80 -4.58
CA LEU A 82 7.35 5.10 -4.75
C LEU A 82 8.18 6.03 -5.65
N ASN A 83 9.50 6.08 -5.43
CA ASN A 83 10.39 6.89 -6.25
C ASN A 83 10.43 6.40 -7.71
N GLU A 84 10.44 5.08 -7.93
CA GLU A 84 10.35 4.51 -9.29
C GLU A 84 9.04 4.87 -9.98
N HIS A 85 7.93 4.96 -9.24
CA HIS A 85 6.63 5.42 -9.75
C HIS A 85 6.60 6.92 -10.05
N GLU A 86 7.17 7.76 -9.20
CA GLU A 86 7.27 9.22 -9.44
C GLU A 86 8.12 9.54 -10.68
N ASP A 87 9.21 8.80 -10.90
CA ASP A 87 10.10 9.00 -12.06
C ASP A 87 9.45 8.55 -13.39
N GLU A 88 8.46 7.67 -13.38
CA GLU A 88 7.71 7.26 -14.58
C GLU A 88 6.59 8.25 -14.98
N GLU A 89 6.12 9.12 -14.08
CA GLU A 89 5.11 10.15 -14.36
C GLU A 89 5.68 11.50 -14.87
N HIS A 90 7.01 11.60 -15.09
CA HIS A 90 7.71 12.84 -15.48
C HIS A 90 8.14 12.96 -16.95
#